data_AF-A0ABC9BFL8-F1
#
_entry.id   AF-A0ABC9BFL8-F1
#
_cell.length_a   1.000
_cell.length_b   1.000
_cell.length_c   1.000
_cell.angle_alpha   90.00
_cell.angle_beta   90.00
_cell.angle_gamma   90.00
#
_symmetry.space_group_name_H-M   'P 1'
#
loop_
_entity.id
_entity.type
_entity.pdbx_description
1 polymer ?
#
loop_
_entity_poly.entity_id
_entity_poly.type
_entity_poly.pdbx_seq_one_letter_code
_entity_poly.pdbx_strand_id
1 'polypeptide(L)'
;MRGKLDDIITKCCDVNNVQLNHLSKSFRWCISTEPENFPRITQPLSVFLRTYPDVWTIEEKESYLMNIVSGGHMPWHGVKSRIRDSEIDWPRNNDGYVIPELSKIIELGGKWVKNTDDKFDYYRFNYIHQCRNCYKHFSELPVENQGDLGGSPQGLIAKMEEWDPNIWTKLYHIFGPLVRM
;
A
#
# COMPACT_ATOMS: atom_id res chain seq x y z
N MET A 1 13.14 24.01 14.49
CA MET A 1 13.49 22.89 13.59
C MET A 1 12.39 22.57 12.58
N ARG A 2 11.10 22.43 12.97
CA ARG A 2 9.99 22.18 12.02
C ARG A 2 9.91 23.12 10.81
N GLY A 3 9.98 24.44 11.02
CA GLY A 3 9.84 25.41 9.92
C GLY A 3 10.90 25.29 8.81
N LYS A 4 12.15 24.98 9.16
CA LYS A 4 13.22 24.80 8.15
C LYS A 4 13.03 23.53 7.31
N LEU A 5 12.47 22.48 7.90
CA LEU A 5 12.23 21.22 7.20
C LEU A 5 11.08 21.38 6.21
N ASP A 6 9.99 22.03 6.63
CA ASP A 6 8.86 22.33 5.74
C ASP A 6 9.29 23.20 4.55
N ASP A 7 10.12 24.23 4.77
CA ASP A 7 10.65 25.07 3.68
C ASP A 7 11.51 24.27 2.67
N ILE A 8 12.30 23.31 3.15
CA ILE A 8 13.13 22.45 2.28
C ILE A 8 12.24 21.53 1.43
N ILE A 9 11.21 20.94 2.03
CA ILE A 9 10.27 20.06 1.31
C ILE A 9 9.53 20.84 0.25
N THR A 10 8.93 21.98 0.60
CA THR A 10 8.18 22.83 -0.33
C THR A 10 9.06 23.23 -1.51
N LYS A 11 10.28 23.72 -1.23
CA LYS A 11 11.20 24.12 -2.28
C LYS A 11 11.63 22.95 -3.17
N CYS A 12 11.79 21.76 -2.62
CA CYS A 12 12.09 20.56 -3.42
C CYS A 12 10.89 20.11 -4.27
N CYS A 13 9.65 20.19 -3.76
CA CYS A 13 8.43 19.93 -4.51
C CYS A 13 8.29 20.90 -5.69
N ASP A 14 8.49 22.20 -5.44
CA ASP A 14 8.42 23.26 -6.46
C ASP A 14 9.44 23.03 -7.58
N VAL A 15 10.71 22.78 -7.22
CA VAL A 15 11.79 22.52 -8.19
C VAL A 15 11.53 21.25 -9.02
N ASN A 16 10.78 20.28 -8.49
CA ASN A 16 10.51 19.02 -9.17
C ASN A 16 9.12 18.94 -9.83
N ASN A 17 8.31 19.99 -9.71
CA ASN A 17 6.92 20.02 -10.18
C ASN A 17 6.08 18.85 -9.61
N VAL A 18 6.25 18.58 -8.31
CA VAL A 18 5.57 17.50 -7.58
C VAL A 18 4.55 18.13 -6.62
N GLN A 19 3.27 17.81 -6.76
CA GLN A 19 2.25 18.18 -5.77
C GLN A 19 2.03 17.03 -4.78
N LEU A 20 2.46 17.22 -3.54
CA LEU A 20 2.12 16.31 -2.44
C LEU A 20 0.75 16.71 -1.90
N ASN A 21 -0.29 15.97 -2.29
CA ASN A 21 -1.69 16.24 -1.88
C ASN A 21 -1.89 16.16 -0.36
N HIS A 22 -1.04 15.39 0.30
CA HIS A 22 -0.92 15.37 1.74
C HIS A 22 0.58 15.42 2.07
N LEU A 23 1.03 16.45 2.79
CA LEU A 23 2.23 16.29 3.63
C LEU A 23 1.86 15.29 4.72
N SER A 24 1.80 14.01 4.36
CA SER A 24 1.44 12.95 5.29
C SER A 24 2.41 13.04 6.46
N LYS A 25 1.92 12.88 7.69
CA LYS A 25 2.80 12.82 8.87
C LYS A 25 3.91 11.78 8.66
N SER A 26 3.62 10.75 7.88
CA SER A 26 4.52 9.74 7.34
C SER A 26 5.69 10.36 6.55
N PHE A 27 5.46 11.24 5.57
CA PHE A 27 6.53 11.90 4.81
C PHE A 27 7.45 12.74 5.73
N ARG A 28 6.86 13.53 6.63
CA ARG A 28 7.62 14.32 7.63
C ARG A 28 8.41 13.43 8.58
N TRP A 29 7.83 12.32 9.03
CA TRP A 29 8.52 11.33 9.83
C TRP A 29 9.73 10.77 9.07
N CYS A 30 9.56 10.44 7.77
CA CYS A 30 10.62 9.83 6.96
C CYS A 30 11.90 10.67 6.82
N ILE A 31 11.75 11.99 6.78
CA ILE A 31 12.88 12.92 6.65
C ILE A 31 13.35 13.50 7.99
N SER A 32 12.65 13.23 9.09
CA SER A 32 12.95 13.80 10.43
C SER A 32 13.49 12.81 11.44
N THR A 33 13.32 11.50 11.23
CA THR A 33 13.93 10.47 12.08
C THR A 33 15.39 10.23 11.70
N GLU A 34 16.23 10.05 12.73
CA GLU A 34 17.66 9.78 12.60
C GLU A 34 17.93 8.59 11.66
N PRO A 35 19.05 8.62 10.91
CA PRO A 35 19.35 7.74 9.77
C PRO A 35 19.49 6.24 10.09
N GLU A 36 19.26 5.83 11.34
CA GLU A 36 19.55 4.51 11.88
C GLU A 36 18.39 3.52 11.67
N ASN A 37 17.15 4.03 11.51
CA ASN A 37 15.95 3.22 11.27
C ASN A 37 15.42 3.28 9.84
N PHE A 38 16.06 4.06 8.96
CA PHE A 38 15.68 4.13 7.55
C PHE A 38 16.41 3.05 6.74
N PRO A 39 15.74 2.37 5.78
CA PRO A 39 16.47 1.94 4.60
C PRO A 39 17.02 3.23 4.00
N ARG A 40 18.32 3.47 4.23
CA ARG A 40 19.06 4.68 3.83
C ARG A 40 18.43 5.28 2.58
N ILE A 41 17.98 6.53 2.64
CA ILE A 41 17.71 7.31 1.44
C ILE A 41 19.07 7.42 0.72
N THR A 42 19.39 6.42 -0.10
CA THR A 42 20.62 6.34 -0.90
C THR A 42 20.49 7.13 -2.19
N GLN A 43 19.28 7.59 -2.50
CA GLN A 43 18.92 8.36 -3.67
C GLN A 43 18.70 9.84 -3.31
N PRO A 44 18.94 10.79 -4.23
CA PRO A 44 18.65 12.20 -3.99
C PRO A 44 17.20 12.44 -3.57
N LEU A 45 16.95 13.43 -2.71
CA LEU A 45 15.61 13.78 -2.22
C LEU A 45 14.62 14.05 -3.36
N SER A 46 15.08 14.59 -4.49
CA SER A 46 14.27 14.77 -5.70
C SER A 46 13.78 13.45 -6.31
N VAL A 47 14.62 12.42 -6.32
CA VAL A 47 14.28 11.06 -6.79
C VAL A 47 13.33 10.39 -5.80
N PHE A 48 13.56 10.57 -4.49
CA PHE A 48 12.65 10.13 -3.44
C PHE A 48 11.25 10.75 -3.58
N LEU A 49 11.16 12.06 -3.76
CA LEU A 49 9.89 12.77 -3.94
C LEU A 49 9.10 12.29 -5.16
N ARG A 50 9.78 12.05 -6.29
CA ARG A 50 9.13 11.58 -7.53
C ARG A 50 8.69 10.12 -7.47
N THR A 51 9.24 9.34 -6.52
CA THR A 51 8.94 7.92 -6.38
C THR A 51 8.08 7.63 -5.16
N TYR A 52 7.68 8.65 -4.40
CA TYR A 52 6.87 8.50 -3.21
C TYR A 52 5.39 8.26 -3.56
N PRO A 53 4.66 7.39 -2.84
CA PRO A 53 3.33 6.94 -3.27
C PRO A 53 2.26 8.02 -3.35
N ASP A 54 2.43 9.15 -2.65
CA ASP A 54 1.47 10.25 -2.63
C ASP A 54 1.26 10.89 -4.01
N VAL A 55 2.19 10.69 -4.96
CA VAL A 55 2.07 11.18 -6.34
C VAL A 55 1.81 10.09 -7.37
N TRP A 56 1.67 8.83 -6.93
CA TRP A 56 1.44 7.73 -7.86
C TRP A 56 0.08 7.82 -8.53
N THR A 57 0.06 7.53 -9.83
CA THR A 57 -1.19 7.31 -10.55
C THR A 57 -1.83 5.99 -10.12
N ILE A 58 -3.10 5.78 -10.51
CA ILE A 58 -3.80 4.51 -10.24
C ILE A 58 -3.05 3.33 -10.88
N GLU A 59 -2.52 3.51 -12.08
CA GLU A 59 -1.75 2.50 -12.82
C GLU A 59 -0.44 2.16 -12.10
N GLU A 60 0.22 3.14 -11.49
CA GLU A 60 1.42 2.91 -10.70
C GLU A 60 1.13 2.13 -9.41
N LYS A 61 0.01 2.43 -8.74
CA LYS A 61 -0.47 1.69 -7.56
C LYS A 61 -0.87 0.26 -7.90
N GLU A 62 -1.57 0.05 -9.01
CA GLU A 62 -1.86 -1.28 -9.58
C GLU A 62 -0.57 -2.07 -9.78
N SER A 63 0.36 -1.48 -10.54
CA SER A 63 1.62 -2.14 -10.85
C SER A 63 2.36 -2.49 -9.57
N TYR A 64 2.33 -1.59 -8.58
CA TYR A 64 2.92 -1.82 -7.28
C TYR A 64 2.29 -3.01 -6.55
N LEU A 65 0.96 -3.04 -6.43
CA LEU A 65 0.21 -4.14 -5.83
C LEU A 65 0.50 -5.48 -6.50
N MET A 66 0.58 -5.50 -7.84
CA MET A 66 0.83 -6.72 -8.60
C MET A 66 2.24 -7.28 -8.35
N ASN A 67 3.22 -6.41 -8.15
CA ASN A 67 4.63 -6.74 -8.01
C ASN A 67 5.06 -7.11 -6.58
N ILE A 68 4.52 -6.47 -5.54
CA ILE A 68 4.91 -6.78 -4.15
C ILE A 68 4.51 -8.20 -3.73
N VAL A 69 3.42 -8.73 -4.30
CA VAL A 69 2.89 -10.06 -3.95
C VAL A 69 3.42 -11.16 -4.89
N SER A 70 3.91 -10.82 -6.09
CA SER A 70 4.42 -11.80 -7.06
C SER A 70 5.82 -12.35 -6.73
N GLY A 71 6.44 -11.91 -5.63
CA GLY A 71 7.69 -12.48 -5.13
C GLY A 71 8.94 -12.10 -5.94
N GLY A 72 8.83 -11.14 -6.87
CA GLY A 72 9.93 -10.76 -7.79
C GLY A 72 11.18 -10.21 -7.10
N HIS A 73 11.05 -9.65 -5.89
CA HIS A 73 12.16 -9.02 -5.15
C HIS A 73 12.50 -9.72 -3.82
N MET A 74 11.66 -10.63 -3.34
CA MET A 74 11.82 -11.24 -2.02
C MET A 74 11.14 -12.61 -1.93
N PRO A 75 11.75 -13.60 -1.24
CA PRO A 75 11.07 -14.85 -0.95
C PRO A 75 9.73 -14.61 -0.28
N TRP A 76 8.73 -15.42 -0.62
CA TRP A 76 7.36 -15.35 -0.11
C TRP A 76 7.27 -15.25 1.43
N HIS A 77 8.12 -15.99 2.15
CA HIS A 77 8.19 -15.92 3.60
C HIS A 77 8.71 -14.57 4.12
N GLY A 78 9.62 -13.92 3.39
CA GLY A 78 10.13 -12.58 3.71
C GLY A 78 9.07 -11.50 3.52
N VAL A 79 8.27 -11.58 2.45
CA VAL A 79 7.15 -10.66 2.20
C VAL A 79 6.14 -10.73 3.33
N LYS A 80 5.79 -11.95 3.75
CA LYS A 80 4.86 -12.19 4.86
C LYS A 80 5.35 -11.65 6.19
N SER A 81 6.59 -11.98 6.57
CA SER A 81 7.16 -11.51 7.85
C SER A 81 7.13 -9.99 7.92
N ARG A 82 7.53 -9.32 6.83
CA ARG A 82 7.55 -7.86 6.77
C ARG A 82 6.17 -7.22 6.91
N ILE A 83 5.13 -7.81 6.31
CA ILE A 83 3.76 -7.31 6.48
C ILE A 83 3.23 -7.62 7.88
N ARG A 84 3.50 -8.81 8.43
CA ARG A 84 3.10 -9.18 9.80
C ARG A 84 3.64 -8.17 10.81
N ASP A 85 4.91 -7.82 10.69
CA ASP A 85 5.62 -6.94 11.62
C ASP A 85 5.38 -5.44 11.33
N SER A 86 4.43 -5.10 10.45
CA SER A 86 4.11 -3.72 10.05
C SER A 86 2.83 -3.16 10.66
N GLU A 87 2.43 -1.95 10.26
CA GLU A 87 1.14 -1.33 10.62
C GLU A 87 0.02 -1.63 9.63
N ILE A 88 0.26 -2.49 8.62
CA ILE A 88 -0.80 -2.95 7.71
C ILE A 88 -1.78 -3.80 8.50
N ASP A 89 -3.06 -3.47 8.40
CA ASP A 89 -4.13 -4.30 8.96
C ASP A 89 -5.38 -4.23 8.09
N TRP A 90 -6.33 -5.12 8.34
CA TRP A 90 -7.62 -5.07 7.68
C TRP A 90 -8.35 -3.77 8.05
N PRO A 91 -8.89 -3.04 7.06
CA PRO A 91 -9.69 -1.87 7.34
C PRO A 91 -10.87 -2.16 8.25
N ARG A 92 -11.09 -1.25 9.19
CA ARG A 92 -12.16 -1.31 10.18
C ARG A 92 -13.01 -0.05 10.11
N ASN A 93 -14.31 -0.19 10.36
CA ASN A 93 -15.19 0.94 10.57
C ASN A 93 -14.89 1.64 11.91
N ASN A 94 -15.58 2.75 12.17
CA ASN A 94 -15.40 3.53 13.40
C ASN A 94 -15.67 2.74 14.69
N ASP A 95 -16.45 1.66 14.59
CA ASP A 95 -16.79 0.77 15.69
C ASP A 95 -15.75 -0.36 15.88
N GLY A 96 -14.67 -0.37 15.08
CA GLY A 96 -13.58 -1.35 15.17
C GLY A 96 -13.86 -2.69 14.48
N TYR A 97 -14.99 -2.84 13.80
CA TYR A 97 -15.33 -4.02 13.01
C TYR A 97 -14.73 -3.93 11.62
N VAL A 98 -14.30 -5.08 11.08
CA VAL A 98 -13.87 -5.17 9.68
C VAL A 98 -15.00 -4.65 8.80
N ILE A 99 -14.66 -3.75 7.87
CA ILE A 99 -15.68 -3.17 6.99
C ILE A 99 -16.39 -4.29 6.18
N PRO A 100 -17.71 -4.23 6.00
CA PRO A 100 -18.49 -5.32 5.42
C PRO A 100 -18.04 -5.73 4.01
N GLU A 101 -17.58 -4.78 3.19
CA GLU A 101 -17.10 -4.99 1.84
C GLU A 101 -15.89 -5.95 1.80
N LEU A 102 -15.07 -5.95 2.85
CA LEU A 102 -13.94 -6.87 2.98
C LEU A 102 -14.35 -8.28 3.41
N SER A 103 -15.50 -8.44 4.07
CA SER A 103 -16.01 -9.77 4.41
C SER A 103 -16.28 -10.57 3.14
N LYS A 104 -16.72 -9.90 2.07
CA LYS A 104 -16.88 -10.48 0.74
C LYS A 104 -15.55 -10.83 0.08
N ILE A 105 -14.49 -10.03 0.30
CA ILE A 105 -13.12 -10.37 -0.12
C ILE A 105 -12.63 -11.64 0.58
N ILE A 106 -12.94 -11.82 1.87
CA ILE A 106 -12.58 -13.02 2.63
C ILE A 106 -13.31 -14.25 2.06
N GLU A 107 -14.61 -14.14 1.83
CA GLU A 107 -15.45 -15.24 1.30
C GLU A 107 -15.04 -15.64 -0.13
N LEU A 108 -14.86 -14.67 -1.02
CA LEU A 108 -14.38 -14.90 -2.39
C LEU A 108 -12.92 -15.36 -2.41
N GLY A 109 -12.14 -14.86 -1.45
CA GLY A 109 -10.78 -15.25 -1.19
C GLY A 109 -10.65 -16.73 -0.88
N GLY A 110 -11.63 -17.35 -0.22
CA GLY A 110 -11.65 -18.79 0.04
C GLY A 110 -11.55 -19.68 -1.21
N LYS A 111 -12.01 -19.20 -2.38
CA LYS A 111 -11.85 -19.89 -3.68
C LYS A 111 -10.41 -19.83 -4.22
N TRP A 112 -9.65 -18.82 -3.82
CA TRP A 112 -8.30 -18.51 -4.32
C TRP A 112 -7.21 -18.59 -3.24
N VAL A 113 -7.58 -18.96 -2.01
CA VAL A 113 -6.68 -19.25 -0.88
C VAL A 113 -6.09 -20.63 -1.11
N LYS A 114 -4.77 -20.70 -1.27
CA LYS A 114 -4.06 -21.94 -1.00
C LYS A 114 -4.17 -22.19 0.51
N ASN A 115 -4.90 -23.24 0.90
CA ASN A 115 -4.97 -23.77 2.26
C ASN A 115 -3.60 -23.65 2.92
N THR A 116 -3.49 -22.72 3.87
CA THR A 116 -2.30 -22.60 4.69
C THR A 116 -2.78 -22.33 6.10
N ASP A 117 -2.47 -23.27 6.98
CA ASP A 117 -3.14 -23.54 8.25
C ASP A 117 -2.91 -22.52 9.38
N ASP A 118 -2.26 -21.37 9.12
CA ASP A 118 -1.88 -20.41 10.16
C ASP A 118 -2.88 -19.25 10.28
N LYS A 119 -4.03 -19.50 10.92
CA LYS A 119 -5.19 -18.57 10.96
C LYS A 119 -4.97 -17.18 11.59
N PHE A 120 -3.85 -16.90 12.28
CA PHE A 120 -3.63 -15.60 12.94
C PHE A 120 -2.43 -14.80 12.42
N ASP A 121 -1.28 -15.44 12.13
CA ASP A 121 -0.12 -14.77 11.53
C ASP A 121 -0.36 -14.36 10.06
N TYR A 122 -1.40 -14.93 9.43
CA TYR A 122 -1.79 -14.69 8.05
C TYR A 122 -2.68 -13.49 7.80
N TYR A 123 -3.26 -12.88 8.84
CA TYR A 123 -4.38 -11.95 8.66
C TYR A 123 -3.97 -10.75 7.80
N ARG A 124 -2.92 -10.02 8.18
CA ARG A 124 -2.48 -8.79 7.50
C ARG A 124 -1.99 -9.01 6.06
N PHE A 125 -1.23 -10.08 5.84
CA PHE A 125 -0.76 -10.44 4.51
C PHE A 125 -1.92 -10.85 3.59
N ASN A 126 -2.89 -11.59 4.12
CA ASN A 126 -4.06 -12.00 3.36
C ASN A 126 -4.84 -10.80 2.83
N TYR A 127 -4.95 -9.71 3.57
CA TYR A 127 -5.58 -8.50 3.06
C TYR A 127 -4.97 -8.07 1.71
N ILE A 128 -3.65 -7.84 1.67
CA ILE A 128 -2.94 -7.39 0.47
C ILE A 128 -3.02 -8.44 -0.65
N HIS A 129 -2.83 -9.71 -0.29
CA HIS A 129 -2.90 -10.81 -1.26
C HIS A 129 -4.29 -10.93 -1.90
N GLN A 130 -5.36 -10.78 -1.11
CA GLN A 130 -6.71 -10.88 -1.62
C GLN A 130 -7.10 -9.66 -2.46
N CYS A 131 -6.71 -8.45 -2.05
CA CYS A 131 -6.88 -7.27 -2.90
C CYS A 131 -6.25 -7.49 -4.28
N ARG A 132 -5.03 -8.05 -4.35
CA ARG A 132 -4.41 -8.40 -5.62
C ARG A 132 -5.19 -9.45 -6.41
N ASN A 133 -5.68 -10.51 -5.76
CA ASN A 133 -6.43 -11.55 -6.45
C ASN A 133 -7.76 -11.02 -7.01
N CYS A 134 -8.49 -10.25 -6.22
CA CYS A 134 -9.71 -9.56 -6.65
C CYS A 134 -9.41 -8.62 -7.82
N TYR A 135 -8.31 -7.86 -7.77
CA TYR A 135 -7.88 -7.01 -8.87
C TYR A 135 -7.61 -7.81 -10.15
N LYS A 136 -6.80 -8.86 -10.05
CA LYS A 136 -6.37 -9.68 -11.19
C LYS A 136 -7.54 -10.43 -11.86
N HIS A 137 -8.51 -10.86 -11.07
CA HIS A 137 -9.65 -11.68 -11.51
C HIS A 137 -10.98 -10.92 -11.40
N PHE A 138 -10.93 -9.57 -11.50
CA PHE A 138 -12.10 -8.73 -11.20
C PHE A 138 -13.33 -9.06 -12.04
N SER A 139 -13.13 -9.33 -13.33
CA SER A 139 -14.21 -9.70 -14.26
C SER A 139 -14.84 -11.07 -13.96
N GLU A 140 -14.17 -11.91 -13.18
CA GLU A 140 -14.66 -13.21 -12.75
C GLU A 140 -15.45 -13.15 -11.43
N LEU A 141 -15.47 -11.98 -10.77
CA LEU A 141 -16.21 -11.77 -9.54
C LEU A 141 -17.72 -11.68 -9.85
N PRO A 142 -18.61 -12.14 -8.94
CA PRO A 142 -20.04 -11.90 -9.10
C PRO A 142 -20.34 -10.39 -9.16
N VAL A 143 -21.34 -10.01 -9.97
CA VAL A 143 -21.66 -8.60 -10.27
C VAL A 143 -21.91 -7.77 -9.00
N GLU A 144 -22.58 -8.35 -8.00
CA GLU A 144 -22.81 -7.70 -6.71
C GLU A 144 -21.50 -7.36 -5.99
N ASN A 145 -20.52 -8.26 -6.02
CA ASN A 145 -19.21 -8.05 -5.41
C ASN A 145 -18.39 -7.02 -6.19
N GLN A 146 -18.52 -6.98 -7.52
CA GLN A 146 -17.85 -5.95 -8.32
C GLN A 146 -18.32 -4.56 -7.88
N GLY A 147 -19.63 -4.36 -7.70
CA GLY A 147 -20.20 -3.09 -7.24
C GLY A 147 -19.65 -2.63 -5.89
N ASP A 148 -19.63 -3.52 -4.89
CA ASP A 148 -19.11 -3.20 -3.55
C ASP A 148 -17.60 -2.88 -3.55
N LEU A 149 -16.86 -3.46 -4.49
CA LEU A 149 -15.42 -3.23 -4.68
C LEU A 149 -15.13 -2.06 -5.63
N GLY A 150 -16.08 -1.13 -5.80
CA GLY A 150 -15.89 0.09 -6.59
C GLY A 150 -16.18 -0.07 -8.09
N GLY A 151 -16.83 -1.16 -8.49
CA GLY A 151 -17.37 -1.39 -9.83
C GLY A 151 -16.34 -1.71 -10.92
N SER A 152 -15.04 -1.60 -10.63
CA SER A 152 -13.95 -1.84 -11.58
C SER A 152 -12.64 -2.16 -10.84
N PRO A 153 -11.63 -2.72 -11.52
CA PRO A 153 -10.30 -2.90 -10.92
C PRO A 153 -9.72 -1.60 -10.36
N GLN A 154 -9.85 -0.49 -11.09
CA GLN A 154 -9.41 0.83 -10.64
C GLN A 154 -10.23 1.33 -9.44
N GLY A 155 -11.53 1.00 -9.41
CA GLY A 155 -12.40 1.25 -8.26
C GLY A 155 -11.94 0.53 -7.00
N LEU A 156 -11.40 -0.69 -7.12
CA LEU A 156 -10.82 -1.41 -5.98
C LEU A 156 -9.57 -0.71 -5.43
N ILE A 157 -8.70 -0.17 -6.30
CA ILE A 157 -7.54 0.63 -5.88
C ILE A 157 -8.00 1.87 -5.10
N ALA A 158 -9.02 2.57 -5.60
CA ALA A 158 -9.60 3.72 -4.90
C ALA A 158 -10.22 3.33 -3.55
N LYS A 159 -10.92 2.18 -3.48
CA LYS A 159 -11.47 1.65 -2.23
C LYS A 159 -10.39 1.37 -1.19
N MET A 160 -9.24 0.81 -1.58
CA MET A 160 -8.11 0.62 -0.66
C MET A 160 -7.64 1.94 -0.03
N GLU A 161 -7.65 3.04 -0.78
CA GLU A 161 -7.29 4.38 -0.26
C GLU A 161 -8.38 4.99 0.61
N GLU A 162 -9.65 4.75 0.28
CA GLU A 162 -10.78 5.16 1.12
C GLU A 162 -10.71 4.47 2.50
N TRP A 163 -10.35 3.18 2.50
CA TRP A 163 -10.26 2.34 3.69
C TRP A 163 -9.03 2.63 4.55
N ASP A 164 -7.87 2.85 3.93
CA ASP A 164 -6.64 3.27 4.59
C ASP A 164 -5.91 4.30 3.71
N PRO A 165 -6.06 5.60 4.00
CA PRO A 165 -5.44 6.66 3.21
C PRO A 165 -3.91 6.60 3.13
N ASN A 166 -3.26 5.81 3.99
CA ASN A 166 -1.80 5.65 4.00
C ASN A 166 -1.35 4.29 3.47
N ILE A 167 -2.23 3.49 2.86
CA ILE A 167 -1.94 2.11 2.47
C ILE A 167 -0.69 1.99 1.58
N TRP A 168 -0.58 2.85 0.55
CA TRP A 168 0.55 2.81 -0.38
C TRP A 168 1.85 3.26 0.28
N THR A 169 1.78 4.30 1.12
CA THR A 169 2.92 4.78 1.91
C THR A 169 3.44 3.71 2.87
N LYS A 170 2.53 3.00 3.56
CA LYS A 170 2.89 1.88 4.45
C LYS A 170 3.57 0.76 3.67
N LEU A 171 3.00 0.35 2.54
CA LEU A 171 3.59 -0.69 1.69
C LEU A 171 4.97 -0.26 1.14
N TYR A 172 5.11 1.00 0.74
CA TYR A 172 6.38 1.57 0.29
C TYR A 172 7.44 1.60 1.39
N HIS A 173 7.10 1.89 2.64
CA HIS A 173 8.08 1.81 3.74
C HIS A 173 8.55 0.39 4.02
N ILE A 174 7.69 -0.60 3.77
CA ILE A 174 8.01 -2.01 3.97
C ILE A 174 8.90 -2.56 2.85
N PHE A 175 8.59 -2.21 1.60
CA PHE A 175 9.18 -2.83 0.41
C PHE A 175 10.09 -1.90 -0.40
N GLY A 176 10.05 -0.60 -0.16
CA GLY A 176 10.77 0.41 -0.92
C GLY A 176 10.16 0.69 -2.29
N PRO A 177 10.83 1.51 -3.12
CA PRO A 177 10.47 1.63 -4.53
C PRO A 177 10.67 0.27 -5.22
N LEU A 178 9.72 -0.11 -6.08
CA LEU A 178 9.98 -1.15 -7.06
C LEU A 178 10.97 -0.57 -8.08
N VAL A 179 12.26 -0.85 -7.89
CA VAL A 179 13.25 -0.50 -8.90
C VAL A 179 12.88 -1.30 -10.16
N ARG A 180 12.37 -0.61 -11.17
CA ARG A 180 12.09 -1.19 -12.48
C ARG A 180 13.39 -1.85 -12.97
N MET A 181 13.31 -3.15 -13.29
CA MET A 181 14.26 -3.78 -14.22
C MET A 181 14.17 -3.09 -15.57
#